data_AF-A0A945CEB8-F1
#
_entry.id   AF-A0A945CEB8-F1
#
_cell.length_a   1.000
_cell.length_b   1.000
_cell.length_c   1.000
_cell.angle_alpha   90.00
_cell.angle_beta   90.00
_cell.angle_gamma   90.00
#
_symmetry.space_group_name_H-M   'P 1'
#
loop_
_entity.id
_entity.type
_entity.pdbx_description
1 polymer ?
#
loop_
_entity_poly.entity_id
_entity_poly.type
_entity_poly.pdbx_seq_one_letter_code
_entity_poly.pdbx_strand_id
1 'polypeptide(L)'
;MQRLVRHPSQGAKEVLFDFGGFFNDVFGLIRHLIWVYIWILFIRVAISWTNIDQYNPIVQFLRGITDPVVDAFRRVLPRFCWSSGLDFTPLILSILLLLIVIFLNNLHF
;
A
#
# COMPACT_ATOMS: atom_id res chain seq x y z
N MET A 1 16.59 57.64 11.79
CA MET A 1 17.79 56.91 11.30
C MET A 1 17.48 55.41 11.31
N GLN A 2 16.97 54.88 10.20
CA GLN A 2 16.69 53.45 10.00
C GLN A 2 17.95 52.77 9.45
N ARG A 3 18.61 51.91 10.24
CA ARG A 3 19.62 51.00 9.68
C ARG A 3 18.89 49.79 9.13
N LEU A 4 18.86 49.68 7.81
CA LEU A 4 18.48 48.47 7.08
C LEU A 4 19.47 47.37 7.45
N VAL A 5 19.13 46.58 8.47
CA VAL A 5 19.77 45.31 8.77
C VAL A 5 19.41 44.37 7.62
N ARG A 6 20.19 44.45 6.56
CA ARG A 6 20.09 43.56 5.40
C ARG A 6 20.56 42.20 5.90
N HIS A 7 19.63 41.30 6.25
CA HIS A 7 19.91 39.89 6.55
C HIS A 7 20.30 39.16 5.25
N PRO A 8 21.59 38.89 4.99
CA PRO A 8 22.03 38.27 3.75
C PRO A 8 22.39 36.81 4.02
N SER A 9 21.55 35.86 3.60
CA SER A 9 21.96 34.45 3.32
C SER A 9 20.80 33.47 3.10
N GLN A 10 19.53 33.86 3.23
CA GLN A 10 18.41 32.92 2.96
C GLN A 10 18.29 32.53 1.46
N GLY A 11 19.04 33.19 0.57
CA GLY A 11 18.99 33.00 -0.88
C GLY A 11 19.92 31.92 -1.45
N ALA A 12 20.62 31.13 -0.63
CA ALA A 12 21.53 30.08 -1.10
C ALA A 12 21.07 28.69 -0.64
N LYS A 13 19.76 28.39 -0.76
CA LYS A 13 19.37 26.99 -1.02
C LYS A 13 19.78 26.74 -2.46
N GLU A 14 21.05 26.44 -2.68
CA GLU A 14 21.51 26.11 -4.03
C GLU A 14 20.58 25.01 -4.57
N VAL A 15 20.16 25.15 -5.83
CA VAL A 15 19.25 24.23 -6.52
C VAL A 15 20.00 22.92 -6.79
N LEU A 16 20.42 22.27 -5.73
CA LEU A 16 21.11 21.00 -5.70
C LEU A 16 20.03 19.95 -5.41
N PHE A 17 20.08 18.85 -6.16
CA PHE A 17 19.10 17.78 -6.02
C PHE A 17 19.13 17.20 -4.59
N ASP A 18 18.00 17.27 -3.90
CA ASP A 18 17.85 16.68 -2.57
C ASP A 18 17.53 15.19 -2.70
N PHE A 19 18.59 14.38 -2.66
CA PHE A 19 18.46 12.92 -2.65
C PHE A 19 17.62 12.43 -1.46
N GLY A 20 17.77 13.03 -0.28
CA GLY A 20 17.06 12.60 0.93
C GLY A 20 15.56 12.80 0.81
N GLY A 21 15.14 14.00 0.43
CA GLY A 21 13.73 14.33 0.16
C GLY A 21 13.13 13.44 -0.93
N PHE A 22 13.86 13.25 -2.04
CA PHE A 22 13.40 12.39 -3.14
C PHE A 22 13.14 10.95 -2.67
N PHE A 23 14.05 10.33 -1.93
CA PHE A 23 13.86 8.96 -1.44
C PHE A 23 12.66 8.87 -0.48
N ASN A 24 12.49 9.84 0.41
CA ASN A 24 11.35 9.89 1.32
C ASN A 24 10.02 9.96 0.55
N ASP A 25 9.94 10.77 -0.50
CA ASP A 25 8.75 10.87 -1.36
C ASP A 25 8.46 9.56 -2.08
N VAL A 26 9.48 8.86 -2.59
CA VAL A 26 9.32 7.54 -3.21
C VAL A 26 8.82 6.50 -2.21
N PHE A 27 9.40 6.44 -1.01
CA PHE A 27 8.90 5.56 0.06
C PHE A 27 7.47 5.94 0.51
N GLY A 28 7.16 7.24 0.49
CA GLY A 28 5.80 7.77 0.64
C GLY A 28 4.86 7.17 -0.39
N LEU A 29 5.17 7.29 -1.68
CA LEU A 29 4.35 6.77 -2.77
C LEU A 29 4.11 5.26 -2.63
N ILE A 30 5.16 4.49 -2.34
CA ILE A 30 5.06 3.03 -2.14
C ILE A 30 4.09 2.70 -1.00
N ARG A 31 4.17 3.39 0.14
CA ARG A 31 3.22 3.20 1.25
C ARG A 31 1.78 3.47 0.83
N HIS A 32 1.52 4.53 0.08
CA HIS A 32 0.17 4.84 -0.40
C HIS A 32 -0.36 3.75 -1.34
N LEU A 33 0.47 3.23 -2.24
CA LEU A 33 0.08 2.13 -3.12
C LEU A 33 -0.25 0.85 -2.35
N ILE A 34 0.53 0.53 -1.30
CA ILE A 34 0.23 -0.61 -0.43
C ILE A 34 -1.11 -0.42 0.28
N TRP A 35 -1.39 0.78 0.80
CA TRP A 35 -2.69 1.09 1.41
C TRP A 35 -3.86 0.90 0.44
N VAL A 36 -3.73 1.38 -0.80
CA VAL A 36 -4.74 1.16 -1.85
C VAL A 36 -4.95 -0.34 -2.08
N TYR A 37 -3.88 -1.12 -2.16
CA TYR A 37 -3.98 -2.57 -2.35
C TYR A 37 -4.65 -3.28 -1.15
N ILE A 38 -4.37 -2.84 0.09
CA ILE A 38 -5.06 -3.34 1.29
C ILE A 38 -6.58 -3.08 1.19
N TRP A 39 -7.00 -1.89 0.74
CA TRP A 39 -8.41 -1.58 0.53
C TRP A 39 -9.06 -2.45 -0.54
N ILE A 40 -8.34 -2.73 -1.63
CA ILE A 40 -8.80 -3.67 -2.67
C ILE A 40 -9.04 -5.06 -2.08
N LEU A 41 -8.15 -5.56 -1.23
CA LEU A 41 -8.33 -6.85 -0.55
C LEU A 41 -9.54 -6.84 0.40
N PHE A 42 -9.78 -5.74 1.13
CA PHE A 42 -10.99 -5.60 1.95
C PHE A 42 -12.27 -5.59 1.12
N ILE A 43 -12.29 -4.88 -0.01
CA ILE A 43 -13.43 -4.90 -0.94
C ILE A 43 -13.69 -6.33 -1.43
N ARG A 44 -12.65 -7.07 -1.79
CA ARG A 44 -12.79 -8.48 -2.19
C ARG A 44 -13.45 -9.33 -1.10
N VAL A 45 -13.02 -9.18 0.16
CA VAL A 45 -13.62 -9.89 1.30
C VAL A 45 -15.08 -9.48 1.49
N ALA A 46 -15.39 -8.19 1.42
CA ALA A 46 -16.77 -7.70 1.50
C ALA A 46 -17.65 -8.29 0.39
N ILE A 47 -17.16 -8.29 -0.86
CA ILE A 47 -17.85 -8.88 -2.01
C ILE A 47 -18.12 -10.37 -1.79
N SER A 48 -17.16 -11.09 -1.21
CA SER A 48 -17.32 -12.53 -0.89
C SER A 48 -18.48 -12.81 0.07
N TRP A 49 -18.82 -11.87 0.96
CA TRP A 49 -19.98 -12.00 1.86
C TRP A 49 -21.31 -11.62 1.21
N THR A 50 -21.27 -10.81 0.16
CA THR A 50 -22.48 -10.31 -0.53
C THR A 50 -22.99 -11.23 -1.65
N ASN A 51 -22.28 -12.31 -1.98
CA ASN A 51 -22.67 -13.24 -3.05
C ASN A 51 -22.94 -12.56 -4.41
N ILE A 52 -22.17 -11.51 -4.75
CA ILE A 52 -22.26 -10.83 -6.04
C ILE A 52 -21.83 -11.79 -7.17
N ASP A 53 -22.51 -11.68 -8.31
CA ASP A 53 -22.21 -12.47 -9.51
C ASP A 53 -20.73 -12.36 -9.93
N GLN A 54 -20.07 -13.51 -10.09
CA GLN A 54 -18.68 -13.63 -10.48
C GLN A 54 -18.40 -13.10 -11.89
N TYR A 55 -19.42 -13.04 -12.75
CA TYR A 55 -19.29 -12.50 -14.11
C TYR A 55 -19.33 -10.97 -14.15
N ASN A 56 -19.59 -10.28 -13.03
CA ASN A 56 -19.56 -8.82 -12.99
C ASN A 56 -18.13 -8.30 -13.31
N PRO A 57 -17.98 -7.35 -14.27
CA PRO A 57 -16.68 -6.81 -14.66
C PRO A 57 -15.84 -6.27 -13.48
N ILE A 58 -16.48 -5.70 -12.46
CA ILE A 58 -15.80 -5.19 -11.27
C ILE A 58 -15.19 -6.34 -10.45
N VAL A 59 -15.94 -7.45 -10.30
CA VAL A 59 -15.47 -8.64 -9.58
C VAL A 59 -14.32 -9.30 -10.35
N GLN A 60 -14.44 -9.40 -11.68
CA GLN A 60 -13.37 -9.95 -12.54
C GLN A 60 -12.10 -9.09 -12.48
N PHE A 61 -12.24 -7.76 -12.49
CA PHE A 61 -11.11 -6.85 -12.34
C PHE A 61 -10.40 -7.01 -10.99
N LEU A 62 -11.17 -7.02 -9.89
CA LEU A 62 -10.62 -7.20 -8.54
C LEU A 62 -9.89 -8.55 -8.43
N ARG A 63 -10.52 -9.64 -8.91
CA ARG A 63 -9.90 -10.96 -8.94
C ARG A 63 -8.68 -11.01 -9.85
N GLY A 64 -8.71 -10.36 -11.02
CA GLY A 64 -7.57 -10.31 -11.93
C GLY A 64 -6.32 -9.68 -11.31
N ILE A 65 -6.50 -8.67 -10.45
CA ILE A 65 -5.38 -8.03 -9.73
C ILE A 65 -4.96 -8.83 -8.50
N THR A 66 -5.92 -9.40 -7.77
CA THR A 66 -5.64 -10.00 -6.45
C THR A 66 -5.35 -11.50 -6.50
N ASP A 67 -5.94 -12.25 -7.43
CA ASP A 67 -5.77 -13.72 -7.57
C ASP A 67 -4.32 -14.15 -7.75
N PRO A 68 -3.47 -13.50 -8.59
CA PRO A 68 -2.07 -13.91 -8.73
C PRO A 68 -1.31 -13.95 -7.40
N VAL A 69 -1.55 -12.96 -6.54
CA VAL A 69 -0.92 -12.88 -5.22
C VAL A 69 -1.59 -13.84 -4.24
N VAL A 70 -2.93 -13.84 -4.20
CA VAL A 70 -3.70 -14.71 -3.30
C VAL A 70 -3.40 -16.20 -3.58
N ASP A 71 -3.32 -16.61 -4.84
CA ASP A 71 -3.01 -17.98 -5.24
C ASP A 71 -1.58 -18.39 -4.89
N ALA A 72 -0.62 -17.48 -5.03
CA ALA A 72 0.74 -17.71 -4.56
C ALA A 72 0.77 -17.99 -3.05
N PHE A 73 0.00 -17.24 -2.26
CA PHE A 73 -0.11 -17.45 -0.82
C PHE A 73 -0.91 -18.70 -0.44
N ARG A 74 -1.96 -19.06 -1.19
CA ARG A 74 -2.73 -20.31 -0.96
C ARG A 74 -1.88 -21.57 -1.08
N ARG A 75 -0.77 -21.53 -1.84
CA ARG A 75 0.19 -22.64 -1.94
C ARG A 75 1.01 -22.85 -0.66
N VAL A 76 1.21 -21.79 0.13
CA VAL A 76 1.99 -21.82 1.37
C VAL A 76 1.09 -22.00 2.58
N LEU A 77 -0.11 -21.41 2.54
CA LEU A 77 -1.05 -21.46 3.64
C LEU A 77 -1.69 -22.85 3.81
N PRO A 78 -1.95 -23.29 5.06
CA PRO A 78 -2.70 -24.51 5.32
C PRO A 78 -4.08 -24.50 4.65
N ARG A 79 -4.54 -25.67 4.20
CA ARG A 79 -5.82 -25.81 3.48
C ARG A 79 -7.04 -25.30 4.27
N PHE A 80 -7.02 -25.43 5.60
CA PHE A 80 -8.11 -24.95 6.45
C PHE A 80 -8.31 -23.42 6.40
N CYS A 81 -7.28 -22.65 6.02
CA CYS A 81 -7.37 -21.18 5.94
C CYS A 81 -8.16 -20.68 4.73
N TRP A 82 -8.36 -21.52 3.70
CA TRP A 82 -9.04 -21.13 2.45
C TRP A 82 -10.17 -22.07 2.03
N SER A 83 -10.24 -23.28 2.60
CA SER A 83 -11.22 -24.30 2.21
C SER A 83 -12.62 -24.15 2.86
N SER A 84 -12.82 -23.22 3.80
CA SER A 84 -14.08 -23.11 4.58
C SER A 84 -15.24 -22.41 3.85
N GLY A 85 -15.26 -22.44 2.51
CA GLY A 85 -16.24 -21.70 1.70
C GLY A 85 -16.07 -20.17 1.74
N LEU A 86 -15.10 -19.69 2.53
CA LEU A 86 -14.75 -18.29 2.72
C LEU A 86 -13.23 -18.19 2.69
N ASP A 87 -12.70 -17.47 1.71
CA ASP A 87 -11.25 -17.28 1.56
C ASP A 87 -10.74 -16.25 2.57
N PHE A 88 -10.05 -16.69 3.61
CA PHE A 88 -9.37 -15.79 4.56
C PHE A 88 -7.99 -15.34 4.07
N THR A 89 -7.49 -15.90 2.97
CA THR A 89 -6.18 -15.53 2.41
C THR A 89 -6.02 -14.03 2.14
N PRO A 90 -6.99 -13.30 1.55
CA PRO A 90 -6.89 -11.86 1.39
C PRO A 90 -6.71 -11.11 2.71
N LEU A 91 -7.34 -11.58 3.80
CA LEU A 91 -7.24 -10.96 5.12
C LEU A 91 -5.85 -11.18 5.73
N ILE A 92 -5.29 -12.39 5.60
CA ILE A 92 -3.92 -12.70 6.01
C ILE A 92 -2.92 -11.84 5.22
N LEU A 93 -3.14 -11.69 3.92
CA LEU A 93 -2.31 -10.86 3.05
C LEU A 93 -2.36 -9.39 3.46
N SER A 94 -3.54 -8.85 3.81
CA SER A 94 -3.68 -7.49 4.34
C SER A 94 -2.87 -7.28 5.63
N ILE A 95 -2.84 -8.26 6.54
CA ILE A 95 -2.04 -8.19 7.76
C ILE A 95 -0.54 -8.13 7.42
N LEU A 96 -0.07 -8.97 6.49
CA LEU A 96 1.33 -8.96 6.07
C LEU A 96 1.73 -7.61 5.45
N LEU A 97 0.85 -7.05 4.61
CA LEU A 97 1.08 -5.74 4.01
C LEU A 97 1.10 -4.61 5.05
N LEU A 98 0.26 -4.70 6.09
CA LEU A 98 0.30 -3.75 7.20
C LEU A 98 1.64 -3.81 7.93
N LEU A 99 2.20 -5.00 8.15
CA LEU A 99 3.54 -5.15 8.73
C LEU A 99 4.61 -4.49 7.86
N ILE A 100 4.50 -4.61 6.53
CA ILE A 100 5.39 -3.94 5.58
C ILE A 100 5.24 -2.41 5.71
N VAL A 101 4.02 -1.87 5.77
CA VAL A 101 3.79 -0.43 5.95
C VAL A 101 4.39 0.06 7.26
N ILE A 102 4.19 -0.67 8.36
CA ILE A 102 4.77 -0.34 9.66
C ILE A 102 6.29 -0.32 9.56
N PHE A 103 6.90 -1.33 8.94
CA PHE A 103 8.33 -1.37 8.71
C PHE A 103 8.82 -0.17 7.91
N LEU A 104 8.16 0.15 6.79
CA LEU A 104 8.48 1.31 5.94
C LEU A 104 8.32 2.64 6.69
N ASN A 105 7.34 2.76 7.60
CA ASN A 105 7.15 3.97 8.42
C ASN A 105 8.29 4.21 9.41
N ASN A 106 8.92 3.14 9.90
CA ASN A 106 10.07 3.25 10.80
C ASN A 106 11.35 3.62 10.06
N LEU A 107 11.39 3.48 8.73
CA LEU A 107 12.47 3.94 7.88
C LEU A 107 12.27 5.41 7.52
N HIS A 108 12.36 6.29 8.52
CA HIS A 108 12.47 7.73 8.29
C HIS A 108 13.96 8.08 8.17
N PHE A 109 14.42 8.39 6.96
CA PHE A 109 15.76 8.91 6.67
C PHE A 109 15.75 10.45 6.68
#